data_AF-A0A9P0KDT4-F1
#
_entry.id   AF-A0A9P0KDT4-F1
#
_cell.length_a   1.000
_cell.length_b   1.000
_cell.length_c   1.000
_cell.angle_alpha   90.00
_cell.angle_beta   90.00
_cell.angle_gamma   90.00
#
_symmetry.space_group_name_H-M   'P 1'
#
loop_
_entity.id
_entity.type
_entity.pdbx_description
1 polymer ?
#
loop_
_entity_poly.entity_id
_entity_poly.type
_entity_poly.pdbx_seq_one_letter_code
_entity_poly.pdbx_strand_id
1 'polypeptide(L)'
;MPNIYKRKSLERAKWTEEQLKSAMSTVKDEELSVRQAGKTFGIPRKTLEKQIKQNEDHKKKLGPDTSFGAAHENRLVRHIKEMQKSGFPLTRDDLRTIAYKFVVQLGLKHKFNNELQKAGYVWLHSFLIRHPQVSVRKAESLSLARCTAMSRNVVIDYFKVLQSVLEENNLLKNPKNIFNMDESGLQLNTRPGEVLAVKGSKVVSSVTMPYPKILYFLLKPNY
;
A
#
# COMPACT_ATOMS: atom_id res chain seq x y z
N MET A 1 5.74 -2.98 -21.40
CA MET A 1 6.32 -3.56 -20.17
C MET A 1 7.19 -2.52 -19.48
N PRO A 2 7.17 -2.40 -18.14
CA PRO A 2 8.09 -1.52 -17.42
C PRO A 2 9.53 -1.96 -17.67
N ASN A 3 10.40 -1.04 -18.10
CA ASN A 3 11.79 -1.36 -18.37
C ASN A 3 12.54 -1.45 -17.03
N ILE A 4 12.73 -2.66 -16.50
CA ILE A 4 13.54 -2.89 -15.31
C ILE A 4 14.99 -2.70 -15.71
N TYR A 5 15.53 -1.51 -15.42
CA TYR A 5 16.92 -1.20 -15.74
C TYR A 5 17.86 -2.10 -14.95
N LYS A 6 18.45 -3.09 -15.64
CA LYS A 6 19.60 -3.84 -15.13
C LYS A 6 20.86 -3.05 -15.43
N ARG A 7 21.56 -2.63 -14.37
CA ARG A 7 22.77 -1.84 -14.51
C ARG A 7 23.91 -2.69 -15.08
N LYS A 8 24.60 -2.17 -16.09
CA LYS A 8 25.75 -2.85 -16.72
C LYS A 8 27.00 -2.87 -15.84
N SER A 9 27.16 -1.92 -14.91
CA SER A 9 28.28 -1.88 -13.96
C SER A 9 27.81 -1.92 -12.50
N LEU A 10 28.01 -3.07 -11.86
CA LEU A 10 27.72 -3.29 -10.44
C LEU A 10 28.84 -2.78 -9.51
N GLU A 11 30.02 -2.46 -10.07
CA GLU A 11 31.22 -2.03 -9.34
C GLU A 11 31.11 -0.64 -8.69
N ARG A 12 30.21 0.22 -9.18
CA ARG A 12 30.17 1.63 -8.76
C ARG A 12 29.34 1.83 -7.49
N ALA A 13 29.99 2.40 -6.47
CA ALA A 13 29.41 2.72 -5.16
C ALA A 13 28.91 1.50 -4.37
N LYS A 14 29.76 0.46 -4.26
CA LYS A 14 29.50 -0.75 -3.46
C LYS A 14 29.52 -0.52 -1.94
N TRP A 15 30.11 0.58 -1.47
CA TRP A 15 30.20 0.90 -0.05
C TRP A 15 28.83 1.12 0.62
N THR A 16 28.68 0.74 1.89
CA THR A 16 27.45 0.93 2.67
C THR A 16 27.37 2.34 3.26
N GLU A 17 26.17 2.74 3.68
CA GLU A 17 25.99 4.04 4.36
C GLU A 17 26.71 4.07 5.71
N GLU A 18 26.77 2.93 6.40
CA GLU A 18 27.53 2.76 7.64
C GLU A 18 29.04 2.98 7.43
N GLN A 19 29.60 2.39 6.36
CA GLN A 19 31.01 2.59 5.99
C GLN A 19 31.32 4.06 5.67
N LEU A 20 30.36 4.79 5.09
CA LEU A 20 30.53 6.22 4.83
C LEU A 20 30.55 7.01 6.14
N LYS A 21 29.64 6.71 7.08
CA LYS A 21 29.57 7.38 8.38
C LYS A 21 30.83 7.15 9.20
N SER A 22 31.30 5.90 9.28
CA SER A 22 32.55 5.57 9.99
C SER A 22 33.77 6.21 9.34
N ALA A 23 33.82 6.27 8.01
CA ALA A 23 34.91 6.93 7.30
C ALA A 23 34.91 8.45 7.53
N MET A 24 33.75 9.07 7.74
CA MET A 24 33.69 10.49 8.03
C MET A 24 33.95 10.82 9.51
N SER A 25 33.54 9.98 10.46
CA SER A 25 33.88 10.18 11.87
C SER A 25 35.39 10.09 12.07
N THR A 26 36.04 9.03 11.57
CA THR A 26 37.50 8.83 11.68
C THR A 26 38.33 9.94 11.03
N VAL A 27 37.79 10.63 10.02
CA VAL A 27 38.44 11.80 9.41
C VAL A 27 38.16 13.09 10.20
N LYS A 28 36.97 13.23 10.81
CA LYS A 28 36.62 14.36 11.68
C LYS A 28 37.37 14.31 13.01
N ASP A 29 37.61 13.11 13.53
CA ASP A 29 38.36 12.84 14.77
C ASP A 29 39.88 12.90 14.54
N GLU A 30 40.33 13.31 13.34
CA GLU A 30 41.72 13.43 12.89
C GLU A 30 42.58 12.13 12.99
N GLU A 31 41.96 10.97 13.24
CA GLU A 31 42.66 9.68 13.35
C GLU A 31 43.28 9.22 12.03
N LEU A 32 42.61 9.50 10.90
CA LEU A 32 43.03 9.06 9.57
C LEU A 32 42.91 10.17 8.53
N SER A 33 43.91 10.26 7.64
CA SER A 33 43.80 11.13 6.45
C SER A 33 42.70 10.63 5.51
N VAL A 34 42.05 11.56 4.77
CA VAL A 34 41.01 11.26 3.77
C VAL A 34 41.41 10.13 2.81
N ARG A 35 42.69 10.09 2.42
CA ARG A 35 43.23 9.05 1.53
C ARG A 35 43.28 7.68 2.21
N GLN A 36 43.70 7.64 3.47
CA GLN A 36 43.83 6.41 4.24
C GLN A 36 42.45 5.86 4.63
N ALA A 37 41.54 6.72 5.08
CA ALA A 37 40.13 6.39 5.30
C ALA A 37 39.46 5.82 4.03
N GLY A 38 39.72 6.43 2.86
CA GLY A 38 39.21 5.88 1.60
C GLY A 38 39.70 4.46 1.30
N LYS A 39 40.94 4.13 1.66
CA LYS A 39 41.51 2.79 1.44
C LYS A 39 40.99 1.77 2.47
N THR A 40 40.85 2.16 3.73
CA THR A 40 40.35 1.27 4.80
C THR A 40 38.88 0.92 4.62
N PHE A 41 38.05 1.91 4.27
CA PHE A 41 36.60 1.73 4.11
C PHE A 41 36.16 1.40 2.67
N GLY A 42 37.10 1.31 1.72
CA GLY A 42 36.79 0.98 0.32
C GLY A 42 36.01 2.07 -0.43
N ILE A 43 36.15 3.33 -0.01
CA ILE A 43 35.46 4.48 -0.58
C ILE A 43 36.46 5.29 -1.44
N PRO A 44 36.15 5.58 -2.71
CA PRO A 44 37.02 6.41 -3.52
C PRO A 44 37.28 7.78 -2.87
N ARG A 45 38.54 8.18 -2.76
CA ARG A 45 38.98 9.42 -2.09
C ARG A 45 38.13 10.64 -2.48
N LYS A 46 37.90 10.87 -3.77
CA LYS A 46 37.12 12.03 -4.25
C LYS A 46 35.66 11.99 -3.80
N THR A 47 35.10 10.81 -3.60
CA THR A 47 33.74 10.64 -3.08
C THR A 47 33.71 11.02 -1.61
N LEU A 48 34.65 10.51 -0.81
CA LEU A 48 34.75 10.84 0.61
C LEU A 48 34.99 12.35 0.81
N GLU A 49 35.92 12.94 0.08
CA GLU A 49 36.24 14.37 0.15
C GLU A 49 35.03 15.24 -0.21
N LYS A 50 34.25 14.85 -1.22
CA LYS A 50 33.01 15.55 -1.58
C LYS A 50 31.96 15.45 -0.46
N GLN A 51 31.77 14.28 0.14
CA GLN A 51 30.78 14.09 1.21
C GLN A 51 31.15 14.88 2.46
N ILE A 52 32.44 14.93 2.82
CA ILE A 52 32.93 15.76 3.93
C ILE A 52 32.67 17.24 3.65
N LYS A 53 33.00 17.72 2.44
CA LYS A 53 32.75 19.11 2.03
C LYS A 53 31.25 19.47 2.03
N GLN A 54 30.39 18.52 1.68
CA GLN A 54 28.93 18.70 1.68
C GLN A 54 28.29 18.44 3.05
N ASN A 55 29.07 17.94 4.02
CA ASN A 55 28.60 17.46 5.33
C ASN A 55 27.40 16.49 5.21
N GLU A 56 27.47 15.59 4.22
CA GLU A 56 26.41 14.63 3.92
C GLU A 56 26.79 13.21 4.35
N ASP A 57 26.16 12.77 5.43
CA ASP A 57 26.44 11.50 6.09
C ASP A 57 25.65 10.31 5.50
N HIS A 58 24.99 10.52 4.37
CA HIS A 58 24.11 9.54 3.76
C HIS A 58 24.55 9.18 2.34
N LYS A 59 24.31 7.92 1.97
CA LYS A 59 24.63 7.43 0.63
C LYS A 59 23.62 7.98 -0.38
N LYS A 60 24.06 8.89 -1.25
CA LYS A 60 23.25 9.33 -2.39
C LYS A 60 22.89 8.16 -3.31
N LYS A 61 21.61 8.07 -3.69
CA LYS A 61 21.15 7.11 -4.69
C LYS A 61 21.75 7.45 -6.04
N LEU A 62 22.10 6.43 -6.81
CA LEU A 62 22.58 6.63 -8.17
C LEU A 62 21.39 6.67 -9.13
N GLY A 63 21.28 7.76 -9.88
CA GLY A 63 20.23 7.98 -10.86
C GLY A 63 19.53 9.32 -10.64
N PRO A 64 18.67 9.73 -11.58
CA PRO A 64 17.85 10.92 -11.42
C PRO A 64 16.84 10.74 -10.28
N ASP A 65 16.56 11.83 -9.59
CA ASP A 65 15.52 11.88 -8.58
C ASP A 65 14.13 11.64 -9.21
N THR A 66 13.18 11.24 -8.36
CA THR A 66 11.81 10.99 -8.79
C THR A 66 11.15 12.29 -9.26
N SER A 67 10.23 12.21 -10.20
CA SER A 67 9.52 13.37 -10.76
C SER A 67 8.75 14.20 -9.71
N PHE A 68 8.47 13.60 -8.55
CA PHE A 68 7.80 14.24 -7.42
C PHE A 68 8.76 14.58 -6.27
N GLY A 69 9.92 13.93 -6.15
CA GLY A 69 10.70 13.91 -4.92
C GLY A 69 10.10 13.01 -3.83
N ALA A 70 10.94 12.55 -2.90
CA ALA A 70 10.55 11.55 -1.89
C ALA A 70 9.45 12.05 -0.94
N ALA A 71 9.47 13.33 -0.56
CA ALA A 71 8.49 13.91 0.37
C ALA A 71 7.07 13.90 -0.22
N HIS A 72 6.94 14.24 -1.50
CA HIS A 72 5.67 14.29 -2.20
C HIS A 72 5.12 12.89 -2.49
N GLU A 73 5.98 11.92 -2.86
CA GLU A 73 5.54 10.53 -3.00
C GLU A 73 5.03 9.95 -1.67
N ASN A 74 5.66 10.30 -0.54
CA ASN A 74 5.18 9.89 0.78
C ASN A 74 3.81 10.48 1.14
N ARG A 75 3.49 11.69 0.68
CA ARG A 75 2.13 12.26 0.82
C ARG A 75 1.10 11.45 0.04
N LEU A 76 1.41 11.05 -1.21
CA LEU A 76 0.54 10.18 -2.00
C LEU A 76 0.32 8.82 -1.31
N VAL A 77 1.38 8.22 -0.75
CA VAL A 77 1.25 6.97 0.02
C VAL A 77 0.35 7.15 1.23
N ARG A 78 0.47 8.26 1.96
CA ARG A 78 -0.41 8.56 3.11
C ARG A 78 -1.87 8.65 2.67
N HIS A 79 -2.14 9.37 1.58
CA HIS A 79 -3.47 9.52 1.03
C HIS A 79 -4.10 8.17 0.64
N ILE A 80 -3.34 7.27 -0.02
CA ILE A 80 -3.81 5.90 -0.33
C ILE A 80 -4.24 5.16 0.94
N LYS A 81 -3.46 5.26 2.03
CA LYS A 81 -3.76 4.59 3.30
C LYS A 81 -5.02 5.14 3.96
N GLU A 82 -5.21 6.47 3.92
CA GLU A 82 -6.40 7.12 4.48
C GLU A 82 -7.65 6.73 3.70
N MET A 83 -7.61 6.79 2.37
CA MET A 83 -8.71 6.38 1.50
C MET A 83 -9.11 4.91 1.71
N GLN A 84 -8.12 4.02 1.87
CA GLN A 84 -8.39 2.62 2.23
C GLN A 84 -9.08 2.49 3.59
N LYS A 85 -8.61 3.21 4.62
CA LYS A 85 -9.22 3.17 5.97
C LYS A 85 -10.67 3.67 5.95
N SER A 86 -10.97 4.64 5.11
CA SER A 86 -12.32 5.18 4.91
C SER A 86 -13.23 4.27 4.07
N GLY A 87 -12.74 3.12 3.58
CA GLY A 87 -13.54 2.18 2.79
C GLY A 87 -13.64 2.52 1.29
N PHE A 88 -12.85 3.49 0.83
CA PHE A 88 -12.80 3.91 -0.58
C PHE A 88 -11.39 3.68 -1.16
N PRO A 89 -10.96 2.42 -1.33
CA PRO A 89 -9.63 2.14 -1.86
C PRO A 89 -9.50 2.67 -3.30
N LEU A 90 -8.38 3.35 -3.58
CA LEU A 90 -8.14 3.96 -4.89
C LEU A 90 -7.82 2.90 -5.95
N THR A 91 -8.36 3.06 -7.16
CA THR A 91 -7.96 2.23 -8.30
C THR A 91 -6.62 2.68 -8.90
N ARG A 92 -6.08 1.87 -9.81
CA ARG A 92 -4.84 2.19 -10.55
C ARG A 92 -4.98 3.49 -11.34
N ASP A 93 -6.15 3.72 -11.94
CA ASP A 93 -6.41 4.92 -12.74
C ASP A 93 -6.69 6.15 -11.88
N ASP A 94 -7.35 5.98 -10.74
CA ASP A 94 -7.53 7.08 -9.78
C ASP A 94 -6.17 7.61 -9.32
N LEU A 95 -5.26 6.72 -8.93
CA LEU A 95 -3.93 7.14 -8.49
C LEU A 95 -3.18 7.88 -9.60
N ARG A 96 -3.29 7.44 -10.86
CA ARG A 96 -2.65 8.12 -12.01
C ARG A 96 -3.23 9.51 -12.26
N THR A 97 -4.53 9.67 -12.05
CA THR A 97 -5.23 10.96 -12.21
C THR A 97 -4.88 11.90 -11.05
N ILE A 98 -4.89 11.40 -9.81
CA ILE A 98 -4.49 12.14 -8.61
C ILE A 98 -3.04 12.59 -8.72
N ALA A 99 -2.15 11.70 -9.16
CA ALA A 99 -0.75 12.02 -9.38
C ALA A 99 -0.58 13.19 -10.36
N TYR A 100 -1.28 13.17 -11.51
CA TYR A 100 -1.25 14.28 -12.46
C TYR A 100 -1.70 15.60 -11.83
N LYS A 101 -2.88 15.60 -11.19
CA LYS A 101 -3.42 16.80 -10.50
C LYS A 101 -2.46 17.33 -9.46
N PHE A 102 -1.82 16.44 -8.70
CA PHE A 102 -0.88 16.81 -7.66
C PHE A 102 0.38 17.47 -8.22
N VAL A 103 0.92 17.01 -9.35
CA VAL A 103 2.06 17.70 -9.97
C VAL A 103 1.68 19.07 -10.50
N VAL A 104 0.53 19.16 -11.19
CA VAL A 104 0.06 20.42 -11.77
C VAL A 104 -0.13 21.47 -10.69
N GLN A 105 -0.74 21.11 -9.55
CA GLN A 105 -0.87 22.00 -8.40
C GLN A 105 0.48 22.45 -7.81
N LEU A 106 1.49 21.59 -7.84
CA LEU A 106 2.83 21.91 -7.34
C LEU A 106 3.69 22.68 -8.34
N GLY A 107 3.24 22.86 -9.58
CA GLY A 107 4.01 23.54 -10.63
C GLY A 107 5.31 22.83 -11.03
N LEU A 108 5.43 21.52 -10.76
CA LEU A 108 6.66 20.76 -11.03
C LEU A 108 6.73 20.36 -12.50
N LYS A 109 7.94 20.40 -13.09
CA LYS A 109 8.16 19.91 -14.46
C LYS A 109 7.92 18.41 -14.53
N HIS A 110 7.03 17.97 -15.43
CA HIS A 110 6.69 16.56 -15.61
C HIS A 110 6.62 16.11 -17.05
N LYS A 111 6.70 14.78 -17.23
CA LYS A 111 6.56 14.08 -18.51
C LYS A 111 5.22 13.35 -18.64
N PHE A 112 4.24 13.72 -17.82
CA PHE A 112 2.90 13.13 -17.89
C PHE A 112 2.13 13.60 -19.12
N ASN A 113 1.14 12.81 -19.51
CA ASN A 113 0.32 13.13 -20.67
C ASN A 113 -0.70 14.21 -20.26
N ASN A 114 -0.61 15.38 -20.88
CA ASN A 114 -1.48 16.53 -20.62
C ASN A 114 -2.87 16.36 -21.23
N GLU A 115 -2.99 15.67 -22.37
CA GLU A 115 -4.27 15.44 -23.06
C GLU A 115 -5.17 14.52 -22.23
N LEU A 116 -4.60 13.42 -21.73
CA LEU A 116 -5.32 12.45 -20.92
C LEU A 116 -5.37 12.82 -19.43
N GLN A 117 -4.66 13.87 -19.01
CA GLN A 117 -4.54 14.32 -17.62
C GLN A 117 -4.22 13.20 -16.61
N LYS A 118 -3.33 12.28 -17.02
CA LYS A 118 -3.00 11.06 -16.26
C LYS A 118 -1.50 10.78 -16.30
N ALA A 119 -0.98 10.30 -15.18
CA ALA A 119 0.36 9.74 -15.14
C ALA A 119 0.45 8.45 -15.98
N GLY A 120 1.63 8.16 -16.53
CA GLY A 120 1.85 6.96 -17.34
C GLY A 120 1.89 5.66 -16.51
N TYR A 121 1.62 4.52 -17.14
CA TYR A 121 1.72 3.21 -16.49
C TYR A 121 3.13 2.89 -15.98
N VAL A 122 4.17 3.36 -16.69
CA VAL A 122 5.57 3.20 -16.27
C VAL A 122 5.84 3.93 -14.95
N TRP A 123 5.25 5.12 -14.79
CA TRP A 123 5.35 5.87 -13.53
C TRP A 123 4.68 5.10 -12.38
N LEU A 124 3.45 4.62 -12.60
CA LEU A 124 2.71 3.84 -11.59
C LEU A 124 3.52 2.61 -11.13
N HIS A 125 4.07 1.85 -12.07
CA HIS A 125 4.87 0.68 -11.74
C HIS A 125 6.13 1.05 -10.94
N SER A 126 6.82 2.11 -11.35
CA SER A 126 8.02 2.59 -10.64
C SER A 126 7.70 3.09 -9.23
N PHE A 127 6.55 3.76 -9.05
CA PHE A 127 6.06 4.21 -7.76
C PHE A 127 5.78 3.02 -6.82
N LEU A 128 5.14 1.96 -7.31
CA LEU A 128 4.87 0.74 -6.52
C LEU A 128 6.15 -0.02 -6.13
N ILE A 129 7.17 -0.06 -7.01
CA ILE A 129 8.47 -0.63 -6.66
C ILE A 129 9.15 0.16 -5.54
N ARG A 130 9.11 1.49 -5.61
CA ARG A 130 9.70 2.37 -4.58
C ARG A 130 8.98 2.29 -3.24
N HIS A 131 7.68 1.99 -3.25
CA HIS A 131 6.83 1.96 -2.08
C HIS A 131 6.20 0.57 -1.86
N PRO A 132 7.00 -0.44 -1.45
CA PRO A 132 6.53 -1.82 -1.30
C PRO A 132 5.44 -1.99 -0.22
N GLN A 133 5.18 -0.97 0.60
CA GLN A 133 4.08 -0.92 1.55
C GLN A 133 2.69 -0.83 0.88
N VAL A 134 2.60 -0.42 -0.39
CA VAL A 134 1.36 -0.38 -1.16
C VAL A 134 1.42 -1.47 -2.23
N SER A 135 0.37 -2.27 -2.33
CA SER A 135 0.24 -3.37 -3.30
C SER A 135 -1.11 -3.30 -3.99
N VAL A 136 -1.20 -3.83 -5.21
CA VAL A 136 -2.49 -3.94 -5.89
C VAL A 136 -3.16 -5.24 -5.44
N ARG A 137 -4.44 -5.16 -5.09
CA ARG A 137 -5.29 -6.24 -4.60
C ARG A 137 -6.64 -6.20 -5.30
N LYS A 138 -7.32 -7.33 -5.42
CA LYS A 138 -8.74 -7.31 -5.77
C LYS A 138 -9.53 -6.82 -4.57
N ALA A 139 -10.41 -5.84 -4.78
CA ALA A 139 -11.37 -5.48 -3.75
C ALA A 139 -12.43 -6.58 -3.67
N GLU A 140 -13.00 -6.82 -2.50
CA GLU A 140 -14.22 -7.60 -2.34
C GLU A 140 -15.39 -6.62 -2.23
N SER A 141 -16.46 -6.87 -2.98
CA SER A 141 -17.65 -6.05 -2.92
C SER A 141 -18.39 -6.34 -1.61
N LEU A 142 -18.47 -5.31 -0.76
CA LEU A 142 -19.25 -5.34 0.47
C LEU A 142 -20.39 -4.32 0.32
N SER A 143 -21.63 -4.77 0.50
CA SER A 143 -22.78 -3.89 0.47
C SER A 143 -22.78 -2.96 1.68
N LEU A 144 -23.30 -1.73 1.51
CA LEU A 144 -23.44 -0.77 2.61
C LEU A 144 -24.16 -1.36 3.82
N ALA A 145 -25.28 -2.06 3.58
CA ALA A 145 -26.05 -2.72 4.63
C ALA A 145 -25.23 -3.75 5.42
N ARG A 146 -24.31 -4.48 4.76
CA ARG A 146 -23.40 -5.39 5.45
C ARG A 146 -22.34 -4.64 6.25
N CYS A 147 -21.78 -3.56 5.72
CA CYS A 147 -20.82 -2.73 6.45
C CYS A 147 -21.44 -2.13 7.73
N THR A 148 -22.68 -1.64 7.66
CA THR A 148 -23.38 -1.06 8.83
C THR A 148 -23.78 -2.13 9.85
N ALA A 149 -24.29 -3.28 9.38
CA ALA A 149 -24.64 -4.41 10.24
C ALA A 149 -23.42 -5.03 10.95
N MET A 150 -22.24 -4.98 10.34
CA MET A 150 -20.98 -5.47 10.92
C MET A 150 -20.31 -4.47 11.89
N SER A 151 -21.01 -3.42 12.31
CA SER A 151 -20.49 -2.51 13.33
C SER A 151 -20.44 -3.18 14.71
N ARG A 152 -19.42 -2.85 15.51
CA ARG A 152 -19.16 -3.51 16.80
C ARG A 152 -20.38 -3.51 17.72
N ASN A 153 -21.09 -2.39 17.81
CA ASN A 153 -22.25 -2.26 18.70
C ASN A 153 -23.40 -3.16 18.23
N VAL A 154 -23.72 -3.12 16.93
CA VAL A 154 -24.79 -3.96 16.34
C VAL A 154 -24.48 -5.43 16.52
N VAL A 155 -23.22 -5.84 16.31
CA VAL A 155 -22.80 -7.23 16.52
C VAL A 155 -22.92 -7.66 17.98
N ILE A 156 -22.49 -6.82 18.93
CA ILE A 156 -22.61 -7.10 20.36
C ILE A 156 -24.08 -7.25 20.76
N ASP A 157 -24.93 -6.32 20.33
CA ASP A 157 -26.35 -6.32 20.70
C ASP A 157 -27.07 -7.52 20.06
N TYR A 158 -26.74 -7.87 18.82
CA TYR A 158 -27.22 -9.09 18.17
C TYR A 158 -26.86 -10.35 18.97
N PHE A 159 -25.58 -10.52 19.37
CA PHE A 159 -25.17 -11.70 20.12
C PHE A 159 -25.76 -11.78 21.53
N LYS A 160 -26.03 -10.63 22.18
CA LYS A 160 -26.76 -10.60 23.45
C LYS A 160 -28.19 -11.13 23.29
N VAL A 161 -28.91 -10.66 22.27
CA VAL A 161 -30.27 -11.12 21.98
C VAL A 161 -30.26 -12.60 21.57
N LEU A 162 -29.29 -13.02 20.77
CA LEU A 162 -29.15 -14.43 20.40
C LEU A 162 -28.93 -15.31 21.63
N GLN A 163 -28.07 -14.88 22.56
CA GLN A 163 -27.81 -15.63 23.79
C GLN A 163 -29.07 -15.76 24.65
N SER A 164 -29.83 -14.67 24.86
CA SER A 164 -31.06 -14.73 25.65
C SER A 164 -32.09 -15.68 25.03
N VAL A 165 -32.28 -15.63 23.71
CA VAL A 165 -33.22 -16.52 23.00
C VAL A 165 -32.78 -17.99 23.09
N LEU A 166 -31.48 -18.28 23.00
CA LEU A 166 -30.97 -19.64 23.11
C LEU A 166 -31.13 -20.23 24.52
N GLU A 167 -30.95 -19.40 25.55
CA GLU A 167 -31.14 -19.78 26.96
C GLU A 167 -32.62 -19.99 27.29
N GLU A 168 -33.49 -19.04 26.93
CA GLU A 168 -34.95 -19.10 27.17
C GLU A 168 -35.61 -20.34 26.54
N ASN A 169 -35.16 -20.73 25.35
CA ASN A 169 -35.72 -21.86 24.60
C ASN A 169 -34.99 -23.19 24.85
N ASN A 170 -34.05 -23.24 25.80
CA ASN A 170 -33.22 -24.42 26.10
C ASN A 170 -32.49 -25.02 24.86
N LEU A 171 -32.23 -24.19 23.85
CA LEU A 171 -31.65 -24.63 22.58
C LEU A 171 -30.17 -24.98 22.69
N LEU A 172 -29.48 -24.45 23.72
CA LEU A 172 -28.09 -24.82 24.04
C LEU A 172 -27.93 -26.32 24.37
N LYS A 173 -28.97 -26.94 24.94
CA LYS A 173 -28.96 -28.38 25.29
C LYS A 173 -29.48 -29.26 24.17
N ASN A 174 -30.21 -28.69 23.22
CA ASN A 174 -30.86 -29.40 22.10
C ASN A 174 -30.50 -28.76 20.74
N PRO A 175 -29.25 -28.90 20.28
CA PRO A 175 -28.77 -28.27 19.03
C PRO A 175 -29.50 -28.80 17.78
N LYS A 176 -30.15 -29.96 17.85
CA LYS A 176 -30.96 -30.56 16.77
C LYS A 176 -32.11 -29.65 16.30
N ASN A 177 -32.52 -28.70 17.15
CA ASN A 177 -33.61 -27.76 16.85
C ASN A 177 -33.11 -26.44 16.24
N ILE A 178 -31.79 -26.30 16.04
CA ILE A 178 -31.19 -25.14 15.40
C ILE A 178 -31.00 -25.48 13.92
N PHE A 179 -31.80 -24.85 13.07
CA PHE A 179 -31.71 -25.00 11.62
C PHE A 179 -30.92 -23.85 11.04
N ASN A 180 -29.94 -24.16 10.18
CA ASN A 180 -29.28 -23.12 9.41
C ASN A 180 -30.19 -22.74 8.23
N MET A 181 -30.58 -21.48 8.16
CA MET A 181 -31.28 -20.90 7.02
C MET A 181 -30.33 -19.92 6.35
N ASP A 182 -29.65 -20.35 5.29
CA ASP A 182 -28.78 -19.47 4.51
C ASP A 182 -29.38 -19.19 3.13
N GLU A 183 -29.28 -17.94 2.72
CA GLU A 183 -29.76 -17.47 1.43
C GLU A 183 -28.62 -17.57 0.42
N SER A 184 -28.76 -18.46 -0.56
CA SER A 184 -27.83 -18.54 -1.68
C SER A 184 -28.21 -17.54 -2.76
N GLY A 185 -27.60 -16.36 -2.72
CA GLY A 185 -27.76 -15.35 -3.77
C GLY A 185 -26.98 -15.70 -5.04
N LEU A 186 -27.68 -15.85 -6.17
CA LEU A 186 -27.05 -15.98 -7.49
C LEU A 186 -26.60 -14.58 -7.97
N GLN A 187 -25.31 -14.27 -7.80
CA GLN A 187 -24.74 -13.00 -8.31
C GLN A 187 -24.55 -13.07 -9.82
N LEU A 188 -25.41 -12.37 -10.58
CA LEU A 188 -25.39 -12.37 -12.04
C LEU A 188 -24.25 -11.55 -12.70
N ASN A 189 -23.42 -10.86 -11.89
CA ASN A 189 -22.03 -10.42 -12.15
C ASN A 189 -21.77 -9.10 -11.41
N THR A 190 -20.88 -9.13 -10.43
CA THR A 190 -20.09 -7.96 -10.05
C THR A 190 -18.70 -8.48 -9.75
N ARG A 191 -17.81 -8.43 -10.74
CA ARG A 191 -16.39 -8.71 -10.51
C ARG A 191 -15.75 -7.41 -10.05
N PRO A 192 -15.55 -7.17 -8.75
CA PRO A 192 -14.84 -5.98 -8.30
C PRO A 192 -13.46 -5.91 -8.95
N GLY A 193 -13.08 -4.69 -9.33
CA GLY A 193 -11.81 -4.41 -10.00
C GLY A 193 -10.60 -4.54 -9.07
N GLU A 194 -9.42 -4.33 -9.64
CA GLU A 194 -8.18 -4.25 -8.88
C GLU A 194 -7.98 -2.85 -8.27
N VAL A 195 -7.74 -2.79 -6.96
CA VAL A 195 -7.55 -1.59 -6.15
C VAL A 195 -6.19 -1.59 -5.44
N LEU A 196 -5.72 -0.43 -5.02
CA LEU A 196 -4.49 -0.27 -4.25
C LEU A 196 -4.76 -0.41 -2.76
N ALA A 197 -4.02 -1.29 -2.08
CA ALA A 197 -4.16 -1.56 -0.65
C ALA A 197 -2.81 -1.79 0.06
N VAL A 198 -2.78 -1.55 1.36
CA VAL A 198 -1.63 -1.80 2.24
C VAL A 198 -1.23 -3.27 2.20
N LYS A 199 0.08 -3.50 2.03
CA LYS A 199 0.66 -4.85 2.00
C LYS A 199 0.37 -5.60 3.31
N GLY A 200 -0.21 -6.79 3.21
CA GLY A 200 -0.59 -7.63 4.35
C GLY A 200 -2.05 -7.52 4.78
N SER A 201 -2.84 -6.62 4.17
CA SER A 201 -4.28 -6.56 4.44
C SER A 201 -4.97 -7.85 4.00
N LYS A 202 -5.62 -8.55 4.94
CA LYS A 202 -6.35 -9.81 4.68
C LYS A 202 -7.67 -9.58 3.95
N VAL A 203 -8.36 -8.49 4.26
CA VAL A 203 -9.66 -8.12 3.68
C VAL A 203 -9.57 -6.71 3.14
N VAL A 204 -9.96 -6.52 1.88
CA VAL A 204 -9.99 -5.21 1.20
C VAL A 204 -11.40 -5.00 0.66
N SER A 205 -12.21 -4.25 1.39
CA SER A 205 -13.60 -4.00 1.03
C SER A 205 -13.76 -2.79 0.12
N SER A 206 -14.58 -2.91 -0.93
CA SER A 206 -15.08 -1.77 -1.71
C SER A 206 -16.60 -1.72 -1.57
N VAL A 207 -17.10 -0.53 -1.23
CA VAL A 207 -18.54 -0.30 -1.04
C VAL A 207 -19.22 -0.23 -2.41
N THR A 208 -20.22 -1.10 -2.63
CA THR A 208 -21.01 -1.13 -3.88
C THR A 208 -22.50 -0.93 -3.63
N MET A 209 -23.19 -0.32 -4.59
CA MET A 209 -24.66 -0.18 -4.57
C MET A 209 -25.35 -1.55 -4.70
N PRO A 210 -26.50 -1.78 -4.05
CA PRO A 210 -27.22 -3.04 -4.15
C PRO A 210 -27.84 -3.22 -5.54
N TYR A 211 -27.46 -4.28 -6.25
CA TYR A 211 -28.18 -4.77 -7.43
C TYR A 211 -29.22 -5.82 -7.00
N PRO A 212 -30.33 -5.99 -7.75
CA PRO A 212 -31.35 -6.97 -7.42
C PRO A 212 -30.76 -8.38 -7.43
N LYS A 213 -30.93 -9.10 -6.32
CA LYS A 213 -30.61 -10.52 -6.17
C LYS A 213 -31.91 -11.31 -6.26
N ILE A 214 -31.87 -12.46 -6.92
CA ILE A 214 -32.96 -13.44 -6.83
C ILE A 214 -32.65 -14.33 -5.61
N LEU A 215 -33.59 -14.38 -4.67
CA LEU A 215 -33.50 -15.17 -3.44
C LEU A 215 -34.18 -16.54 -3.60
N TYR A 216 -33.53 -17.59 -3.12
CA TYR A 216 -34.15 -18.89 -2.89
C TYR A 216 -33.72 -19.42 -1.51
N PHE A 217 -34.66 -20.00 -0.76
CA PHE A 217 -34.40 -20.61 0.54
C PHE A 217 -34.21 -22.12 0.39
N LEU A 218 -33.09 -22.64 0.92
CA LEU A 218 -32.84 -24.07 1.06
C LEU A 218 -32.75 -24.42 2.54
N LEU A 219 -33.69 -25.22 3.03
CA LEU A 219 -33.60 -25.83 4.35
C LEU A 219 -32.68 -27.05 4.25
N LYS A 220 -31.54 -27.02 4.95
CA LYS A 220 -30.67 -28.19 5.12
C LYS A 220 -30.63 -28.59 6.59
N PRO A 221 -30.85 -29.88 6.92
CA PRO A 221 -30.57 -30.37 8.27
C PRO A 221 -29.07 -30.24 8.56
N ASN A 222 -28.73 -29.74 9.74
CA ASN A 222 -27.36 -29.75 10.23
C ASN A 222 -26.98 -31.20 10.55
N TYR A 223 -25.93 -31.72 9.91
CA TYR A 223 -25.31 -33.01 10.22
C TYR A 223 -24.39 -32.87 11.44
#